data_AF-A0A2V6SWX4-F1
#
_entry.id   AF-A0A2V6SWX4-F1
#
_cell.length_a   1.000
_cell.length_b   1.000
_cell.length_c   1.000
_cell.angle_alpha   90.00
_cell.angle_beta   90.00
_cell.angle_gamma   90.00
#
_symmetry.space_group_name_H-M   'P 1'
#
loop_
_entity.id
_entity.type
_entity.pdbx_description
1 polymer ?
#
loop_
_entity_poly.entity_id
_entity_poly.type
_entity_poly.pdbx_seq_one_letter_code
_entity_poly.pdbx_strand_id
1 'polypeptide(L)' 'MLTVRLYAERKGWPVDRIETRLSRDTGQGKISSIDLELLLGGDLSDEQRQRLSEIASRCPIHRTLTEGVTITHRS' A
#
# COMPACT_ATOMS: atom_id res chain seq x y z
N MET A 1 -4.47 3.32 -4.25
CA MET A 1 -3.22 3.69 -4.97
C MET A 1 -3.39 3.53 -6.49
N LEU A 2 -2.99 4.52 -7.32
CA LEU A 2 -3.23 4.53 -8.78
C LEU A 2 -2.48 3.40 -9.51
N THR A 3 -1.19 3.17 -9.20
CA THR A 3 -0.36 2.17 -9.91
C THR A 3 -0.84 0.74 -9.70
N VAL A 4 -1.33 0.41 -8.50
CA VAL A 4 -1.91 -0.91 -8.19
C VAL A 4 -3.18 -1.14 -9.02
N ARG A 5 -4.06 -0.11 -9.10
CA ARG A 5 -5.28 -0.18 -9.91
C ARG A 5 -4.98 -0.40 -11.38
N LEU A 6 -4.06 0.39 -11.93
CA LEU A 6 -3.65 0.30 -13.33
C LEU A 6 -3.03 -1.07 -13.67
N TYR A 7 -2.29 -1.67 -12.75
CA TYR A 7 -1.74 -3.01 -12.93
C TYR A 7 -2.82 -4.09 -12.89
N ALA A 8 -3.73 -4.03 -11.91
CA ALA A 8 -4.85 -4.97 -11.78
C ALA A 8 -5.75 -4.93 -13.02
N GLU A 9 -6.12 -3.74 -13.49
CA GLU A 9 -6.91 -3.53 -14.71
C GLU A 9 -6.22 -4.14 -15.94
N ARG A 10 -4.92 -3.90 -16.12
CA ARG A 10 -4.13 -4.47 -17.23
C ARG A 10 -4.05 -5.99 -17.21
N LYS A 11 -4.13 -6.60 -16.03
CA LYS A 11 -4.10 -8.05 -15.86
C LYS A 11 -5.50 -8.69 -15.85
N GLY A 12 -6.56 -7.88 -15.92
CA GLY A 12 -7.94 -8.35 -15.83
C GLY A 12 -8.27 -8.96 -14.46
N TRP A 13 -7.60 -8.51 -13.39
CA TRP A 13 -7.83 -9.05 -12.06
C TRP A 13 -9.08 -8.46 -11.42
N PRO A 14 -9.88 -9.26 -10.69
CA PRO A 14 -11.19 -8.85 -10.17
C PRO A 14 -11.08 -8.00 -8.89
N VAL A 15 -10.31 -6.91 -8.95
CA VAL A 15 -10.20 -5.96 -7.84
C VAL A 15 -11.41 -5.03 -7.85
N ASP A 16 -12.24 -5.07 -6.81
CA ASP A 16 -13.42 -4.22 -6.68
C ASP A 16 -13.14 -2.94 -5.87
N ARG A 17 -12.15 -2.99 -4.97
CA ARG A 17 -11.80 -1.91 -4.05
C ARG A 17 -10.31 -1.88 -3.80
N ILE A 18 -9.74 -0.67 -3.84
CA ILE A 18 -8.38 -0.40 -3.40
C ILE A 18 -8.45 0.81 -2.47
N GLU A 19 -8.14 0.60 -1.19
CA GLU A 19 -8.06 1.65 -0.18
C GLU A 19 -6.62 1.73 0.33
N THR A 20 -6.18 2.95 0.66
CA THR A 20 -4.86 3.17 1.25
C THR A 20 -5.06 4.03 2.48
N ARG A 21 -4.72 3.49 3.65
CA ARG A 21 -4.76 4.22 4.91
C ARG A 21 -3.35 4.64 5.29
N LEU A 22 -3.24 5.87 5.76
CA LEU A 22 -2.01 6.43 6.29
C LEU A 22 -2.25 6.81 7.74
N SER A 23 -1.47 6.23 8.63
CA SER A 23 -1.44 6.59 10.04
C SER A 23 -0.09 7.21 10.34
N ARG A 24 -0.06 8.26 11.14
CA ARG A 24 1.18 8.90 11.61
C ARG A 24 1.22 8.86 13.11
N ASP A 25 2.33 8.37 13.66
CA ASP A 25 2.66 8.54 15.07
C ASP A 25 3.54 9.79 15.19
N THR A 26 3.20 10.66 16.14
CA THR A 26 3.97 11.86 16.43
C THR A 26 4.46 11.82 17.87
N GLY A 27 5.65 11.27 18.07
CA GLY A 27 6.38 11.33 19.34
C GLY A 27 7.14 12.65 19.50
N GLN A 28 6.90 13.36 20.61
CA GLN A 28 7.65 14.59 20.97
C GLN A 28 7.71 15.67 19.87
N GLY A 29 6.65 15.83 19.08
CA GLY A 29 6.56 16.85 18.03
C GLY A 29 7.35 16.55 16.75
N LYS A 30 7.93 15.34 16.63
CA LYS A 30 8.49 14.82 15.38
C LYS A 30 7.69 13.59 14.94
N ILE A 31 7.62 13.37 13.62
CA ILE A 31 7.03 12.14 13.09
C ILE A 31 7.95 10.98 13.48
N SER A 32 7.47 10.09 14.35
CA SER A 32 8.18 8.90 14.85
C SER A 32 7.95 7.72 13.93
N SER A 33 6.72 7.56 13.41
CA SER A 33 6.39 6.54 12.41
C SER A 33 5.26 6.97 11.47
N ILE A 34 5.21 6.30 10.32
CA ILE A 34 4.17 6.42 9.30
C ILE A 34 3.85 5.00 8.88
N ASP A 35 2.64 4.57 9.19
CA ASP A 35 2.10 3.29 8.75
C ASP A 35 1.24 3.51 7.51
N LEU A 36 1.47 2.70 6.49
CA LEU A 36 0.71 2.68 5.26
C LEU A 36 0.08 1.30 5.11
N GLU A 37 -1.24 1.25 5.12
CA GLU A 37 -2.02 0.02 4.99
C GLU A 37 -2.73 0.04 3.63
N LEU A 38 -2.54 -1.01 2.84
CA LEU A 38 -3.21 -1.22 1.56
C LEU A 38 -4.30 -2.26 1.74
N LEU A 39 -5.57 -1.86 1.58
CA LEU A 39 -6.68 -2.78 1.57
C LEU A 39 -7.09 -3.08 0.14
N LEU A 40 -7.15 -4.37 -0.18
CA LEU A 40 -7.56 -4.91 -1.47
C LEU A 40 -8.86 -5.68 -1.28
N GLY A 41 -9.91 -5.26 -1.97
CA GLY A 41 -11.17 -5.98 -2.07
C GLY A 41 -11.27 -6.72 -3.41
N GLY A 42 -12.10 -7.76 -3.41
CA GLY A 42 -12.43 -8.56 -4.58
C GLY A 42 -11.98 -10.02 -4.46
N ASP A 43 -12.32 -10.81 -5.47
CA ASP A 43 -12.04 -12.25 -5.52
C ASP A 43 -10.61 -12.51 -5.99
N LEU A 44 -9.65 -12.12 -5.15
CA LEU A 44 -8.23 -12.20 -5.46
C LEU A 44 -7.63 -13.48 -4.88
N SER A 45 -6.79 -14.16 -5.67
CA SER A 45 -5.93 -15.20 -5.15
C SER A 45 -4.82 -14.61 -4.27
N ASP A 46 -4.21 -15.44 -3.43
CA ASP A 46 -3.12 -14.99 -2.57
C ASP A 46 -1.90 -14.53 -3.38
N GLU A 47 -1.62 -15.17 -4.52
CA GLU A 47 -0.57 -14.72 -5.44
C GLU A 47 -0.89 -13.34 -6.04
N GLN A 48 -2.16 -13.08 -6.36
CA GLN A 48 -2.59 -11.77 -6.86
C GLN A 48 -2.43 -10.69 -5.78
N ARG A 49 -2.86 -10.98 -4.54
CA ARG A 49 -2.68 -10.08 -3.40
C ARG A 49 -1.22 -9.78 -3.14
N GLN A 50 -0.38 -10.81 -3.10
CA GLN A 50 1.06 -10.69 -2.91
C GLN A 50 1.68 -9.80 -3.99
N ARG A 51 1.31 -10.01 -5.25
CA ARG A 51 1.84 -9.23 -6.36
C ARG A 51 1.40 -7.78 -6.34
N LEU A 52 0.15 -7.50 -5.96
CA LEU A 52 -0.35 -6.13 -5.82
C LEU A 52 0.37 -5.40 -4.68
N SER A 53 0.67 -6.09 -3.57
CA SER A 53 1.46 -5.55 -2.45
C SER A 53 2.89 -5.18 -2.88
N GLU A 54 3.57 -6.04 -3.63
CA GLU A 54 4.91 -5.77 -4.17
C GLU A 54 4.95 -4.56 -5.12
N ILE A 55 3.85 -4.29 -5.84
CA ILE A 55 3.74 -3.12 -6.72
C ILE A 55 3.49 -1.86 -5.91
N ALA A 56 2.70 -1.96 -4.84
CA ALA A 56 2.44 -0.85 -3.94
C ALA A 56 3.72 -0.34 -3.27
N SER A 57 4.58 -1.25 -2.81
CA SER A 57 5.86 -0.90 -2.17
C SER A 57 6.85 -0.19 -3.11
N ARG A 58 6.70 -0.37 -4.43
CA ARG A 58 7.52 0.29 -5.45
C ARG A 58 7.01 1.69 -5.84
N CYS A 59 5.87 2.13 -5.30
CA CYS A 59 5.30 3.41 -5.67
C CYS A 59 6.12 4.58 -5.08
N PRO A 60 6.50 5.58 -5.89
CA PRO A 60 7.34 6.69 -5.44
C PRO A 60 6.77 7.45 -4.24
N ILE A 61 5.43 7.55 -4.11
CA ILE A 61 4.82 8.19 -2.92
C ILE A 61 5.01 7.39 -1.64
N HIS A 62 5.02 6.05 -1.71
CA HIS A 62 5.42 5.21 -0.59
C HIS A 62 6.87 5.54 -0.23
N ARG A 63 7.78 5.52 -1.21
CA ARG A 63 9.20 5.85 -0.99
C ARG A 63 9.41 7.22 -0.35
N THR A 64 8.80 8.28 -0.89
CA THR A 64 8.92 9.66 -0.37
C THR A 64 8.31 9.83 1.03
N LEU A 65 7.25 9.11 1.37
CA LEU A 65 6.69 9.13 2.73
C LEU A 65 7.52 8.32 3.73
N THR A 66 8.47 7.51 3.26
CA THR A 66 9.19 6.53 4.08
C THR A 66 10.67 6.85 4.27
N GLU A 67 11.17 7.92 3.65
CA GLU A 67 12.51 8.45 3.93
C GLU A 67 12.55 8.95 5.38
N GLY A 68 13.16 8.14 6.26
CA GLY A 68 13.33 8.42 7.69
C GLY A 68 12.33 7.71 8.62
N VAL A 69 11.51 6.77 8.12
CA VAL A 69 10.39 6.18 8.87
C VAL A 69 10.27 4.66 8.66
N THR A 70 10.06 3.91 9.76
CA THR A 70 9.80 2.46 9.76
C THR A 70 8.41 2.15 9.20
N ILE A 71 8.33 1.24 8.21
CA ILE A 71 7.07 0.76 7.64
C ILE A 71 6.72 -0.60 8.21
N THR A 72 5.51 -0.73 8.74
CA THR A 72 4.94 -2.00 9.16
C THR A 72 3.77 -2.38 8.23
N HIS A 73 3.91 -3.50 7.51
CA HIS A 73 2.82 -4.07 6.73
C HIS A 73 2.04 -5.06 7.62
N ARG A 74 0.76 -4.77 7.88
CA ARG A 74 -0.18 -5.75 8.44
C ARG A 74 -1.13 -6.20 7.33
N SER A 75 -1.11 -7.51 7.06
CA SER A 75 -2.02 -8.24 6.17
C SER A 75 -3.22 -8.75 6.94
#